data_AF-A0A5J6L629-F1
#
_entry.id   AF-A0A5J6L629-F1
#
_cell.length_a   1.000
_cell.length_b   1.000
_cell.length_c   1.000
_cell.angle_alpha   90.00
_cell.angle_beta   90.00
_cell.angle_gamma   90.00
#
_symmetry.space_group_name_H-M   'P 1'
#
loop_
_entity.id
_entity.type
_entity.pdbx_description
1 polymer ?
#
loop_
_entity_poly.entity_id
_entity_poly.type
_entity_poly.pdbx_seq_one_letter_code
_entity_poly.pdbx_strand_id
1 'polypeptide(L)'
;MNDIDFEQMLRESSPPVTTPMGMDAHQERILREAQTRRPRRGKRLLAAAGLSVLLIGGGSAALAGNGFQTPWGWMAENVFEVPLDNGSRCYQGMRIEYATGYSKDSPMARDAREILESIDVEALAANTSAKEAELREKLVAQEMSDADWKQEAVFDLVWDQLAAELVERGYSTDDAWPISLHGQRDQCRQ
;
A
#
# COMPACT_ATOMS: atom_id res chain seq x y z
N MET A 1 -31.93 -25.48 9.00
CA MET A 1 -32.08 -24.06 9.37
C MET A 1 -31.87 -23.27 8.10
N ASN A 2 -32.82 -22.43 7.70
CA ASN A 2 -32.71 -21.65 6.46
C ASN A 2 -31.89 -20.38 6.76
N ASP A 3 -31.20 -19.82 5.77
CA ASP A 3 -30.36 -18.62 5.92
C ASP A 3 -31.17 -17.43 6.47
N ILE A 4 -32.46 -17.38 6.14
CA ILE A 4 -33.41 -16.38 6.66
C ILE A 4 -33.56 -16.48 8.19
N ASP A 5 -33.61 -17.70 8.74
CA ASP A 5 -33.75 -17.92 10.18
C ASP A 5 -32.46 -17.52 10.93
N PHE A 6 -31.31 -17.73 10.28
CA PHE A 6 -30.01 -17.37 10.83
C PHE A 6 -29.79 -15.85 10.85
N GLU A 7 -30.15 -15.15 9.76
CA GLU A 7 -30.12 -13.68 9.72
C GLU A 7 -31.06 -13.06 10.75
N GLN A 8 -32.25 -13.65 10.94
CA GLN A 8 -33.19 -13.17 11.94
C GLN A 8 -32.65 -13.32 13.36
N MET A 9 -32.08 -14.49 13.70
CA MET A 9 -31.41 -14.70 14.98
C MET A 9 -30.23 -13.74 15.20
N LEU A 10 -29.45 -13.43 14.16
CA LEU A 10 -28.33 -12.47 14.24
C LEU A 10 -28.81 -11.05 14.53
N ARG A 11 -29.91 -10.62 13.91
CA ARG A 11 -30.52 -9.31 14.20
C ARG A 11 -31.08 -9.24 15.62
N GLU A 12 -31.75 -10.29 16.08
CA GLU A 12 -32.39 -10.31 17.39
C GLU A 12 -31.40 -10.45 18.55
N SER A 13 -30.22 -11.06 18.31
CA SER A 13 -29.18 -11.23 19.32
C SER A 13 -28.22 -10.05 19.45
N SER A 14 -28.29 -9.07 18.55
CA SER A 14 -27.44 -7.89 18.61
C SER A 14 -27.96 -6.89 19.66
N PRO A 15 -27.19 -6.52 20.70
CA PRO A 15 -27.60 -5.50 21.65
C PRO A 15 -27.80 -4.17 20.91
N PRO A 16 -28.77 -3.33 21.32
CA PRO A 16 -29.01 -2.05 20.67
C PRO A 16 -27.75 -1.18 20.78
N VAL A 17 -27.10 -0.95 19.64
CA VAL A 17 -25.96 -0.04 19.55
C VAL A 17 -26.51 1.38 19.52
N THR A 18 -26.56 2.04 20.68
CA THR A 18 -26.71 3.50 20.71
C THR A 18 -25.47 4.11 20.06
N THR A 19 -25.63 4.67 18.87
CA THR A 19 -24.61 5.47 18.22
C THR A 19 -24.21 6.61 19.17
N PRO A 20 -22.92 6.72 19.56
CA PRO A 20 -22.50 7.79 20.44
C PRO A 20 -22.78 9.14 19.77
N MET A 21 -23.57 9.98 20.44
CA MET A 21 -23.84 11.35 19.97
C MET A 21 -22.52 12.10 19.82
N GLY A 22 -22.27 12.65 18.62
CA GLY A 22 -21.07 13.43 18.33
C GLY A 22 -20.06 12.81 17.36
N MET A 23 -20.38 11.66 16.73
CA MET A 23 -19.52 11.10 15.68
C MET A 23 -19.37 12.02 14.47
N ASP A 24 -20.40 12.77 14.09
CA ASP A 24 -20.32 13.71 12.96
C ASP A 24 -19.24 14.78 13.18
N ALA A 25 -19.18 15.33 14.40
CA ALA A 25 -18.16 16.32 14.78
C ALA A 25 -16.74 15.70 14.86
N HIS A 26 -16.65 14.44 15.27
CA HIS A 26 -15.37 13.71 15.31
C HIS A 26 -14.87 13.37 13.90
N GLN A 27 -15.77 12.93 13.02
CA GLN A 27 -15.49 12.61 11.63
C GLN A 27 -15.09 13.86 10.84
N GLU A 28 -15.81 14.97 11.03
CA GLU A 28 -15.42 16.26 10.43
C GLU A 28 -14.03 16.72 10.89
N ARG A 29 -13.68 16.49 12.17
CA ARG A 29 -12.34 16.83 12.68
C ARG A 29 -11.26 15.99 12.02
N ILE A 30 -11.43 14.67 11.92
CA ILE A 30 -10.47 13.78 11.26
C ILE A 30 -10.30 14.16 9.78
N LEU A 31 -11.39 14.42 9.07
CA LEU A 31 -11.35 14.83 7.66
C LEU A 31 -10.66 16.19 7.49
N ARG A 32 -10.89 17.15 8.41
CA ARG A 32 -10.21 18.45 8.41
C ARG A 32 -8.73 18.32 8.72
N GLU A 33 -8.34 17.49 9.70
CA GLU A 33 -6.94 17.21 10.03
C GLU A 33 -6.20 16.57 8.84
N ALA A 34 -6.83 15.61 8.17
CA ALA A 34 -6.30 14.98 6.96
C ALA A 34 -6.09 15.99 5.82
N GLN A 35 -7.03 16.92 5.60
CA GLN A 35 -6.88 17.99 4.61
C GLN A 35 -5.75 18.97 4.96
N THR A 36 -5.53 19.26 6.25
CA THR A 36 -4.46 20.17 6.70
C THR A 36 -3.06 19.57 6.66
N ARG A 37 -2.93 18.23 6.62
CA ARG A 37 -1.63 17.54 6.53
C ARG A 37 -0.99 17.57 5.14
N ARG A 38 -1.64 18.14 4.11
CA ARG A 38 -1.00 18.35 2.80
C ARG A 38 0.19 19.31 2.98
N PRO A 39 1.46 18.85 2.91
CA PRO A 39 2.59 19.70 3.23
C PRO A 39 2.69 20.82 2.20
N ARG A 40 2.77 22.05 2.69
CA ARG A 40 3.13 23.26 1.92
C ARG A 40 4.59 23.21 1.44
N ARG A 41 5.02 22.17 0.75
CA ARG A 41 6.27 22.15 -0.02
C ARG A 41 6.00 22.60 -1.46
N GLY A 42 5.72 23.89 -1.62
CA GLY A 42 6.10 24.63 -2.83
C GLY A 42 7.47 25.29 -2.56
N LYS A 43 8.37 25.53 -3.50
CA LYS A 43 8.24 25.83 -4.93
C LYS A 43 9.61 25.68 -5.59
N ARG A 44 9.63 25.19 -6.84
CA ARG A 44 10.64 25.30 -7.95
C ARG A 44 10.57 23.95 -8.69
N LEU A 45 10.09 23.77 -9.93
CA LEU A 45 10.06 24.61 -11.13
C LEU A 45 8.93 24.18 -12.08
N LEU A 46 8.38 25.18 -12.80
CA LEU A 46 7.61 25.13 -14.06
C LEU A 46 8.46 24.49 -15.19
N ALA A 47 7.99 23.95 -16.31
CA ALA A 47 6.70 23.80 -16.97
C ALA A 47 6.90 22.81 -18.14
N ALA A 48 5.88 22.01 -18.46
CA ALA A 48 5.63 21.56 -19.84
C ALA A 48 4.15 21.18 -19.96
N ALA A 49 3.44 21.94 -20.79
CA ALA A 49 2.06 21.70 -21.16
C ALA A 49 1.97 20.50 -22.13
N GLY A 50 0.99 19.64 -21.91
CA GLY A 50 0.66 18.52 -22.78
C GLY A 50 -0.62 17.85 -22.32
N LEU A 51 -1.75 18.39 -22.76
CA LEU A 51 -3.09 17.85 -22.57
C LEU A 51 -3.18 16.45 -23.22
N SER A 52 -3.37 15.42 -22.41
CA SER A 52 -3.93 14.13 -22.84
C SER A 52 -4.65 13.49 -21.64
N VAL A 53 -5.88 13.94 -21.43
CA VAL A 53 -6.86 13.26 -20.60
C VAL A 53 -7.37 12.07 -21.40
N LEU A 54 -6.67 10.94 -21.31
CA LEU A 54 -7.29 9.62 -21.47
C LEU A 54 -7.56 9.10 -20.07
N LEU A 55 -8.71 9.53 -19.53
CA LEU A 55 -9.40 8.90 -18.41
C LEU A 55 -9.91 7.52 -18.88
N ILE A 56 -9.01 6.54 -18.89
CA ILE A 56 -9.36 5.15 -18.59
C ILE A 56 -8.71 4.94 -17.23
N GLY A 57 -9.37 5.38 -16.15
CA GLY A 57 -10.22 4.43 -15.44
C GLY A 57 -9.43 3.44 -14.57
N GLY A 58 -8.12 3.62 -14.39
CA GLY A 58 -7.33 2.96 -13.35
C GLY A 58 -7.36 3.77 -12.06
N GLY A 59 -8.55 4.02 -11.52
CA GLY A 59 -8.63 4.50 -10.16
C GLY A 59 -8.22 3.35 -9.27
N SER A 60 -7.00 3.40 -8.73
CA SER A 60 -6.69 2.63 -7.54
C SER A 60 -7.82 2.93 -6.58
N ALA A 61 -8.60 1.91 -6.25
CA ALA A 61 -9.38 2.02 -5.04
C ALA A 61 -8.32 2.10 -3.94
N ALA A 62 -7.99 3.33 -3.52
CA ALA A 62 -7.78 3.55 -2.10
C ALA A 62 -9.06 3.01 -1.48
N LEU A 63 -9.02 1.74 -1.08
CA LEU A 63 -10.11 1.01 -0.43
C LEU A 63 -10.32 1.69 0.93
N ALA A 64 -10.88 2.89 0.89
CA ALA A 64 -11.17 3.74 2.05
C ALA A 64 -12.44 3.26 2.78
N GLY A 65 -13.05 2.17 2.32
CA GLY A 65 -14.18 1.52 2.94
C GLY A 65 -13.81 0.12 3.37
N ASN A 66 -13.60 -0.06 4.67
CA ASN A 66 -13.61 -1.33 5.39
C ASN A 66 -12.31 -2.16 5.41
N GLY A 67 -11.22 -1.55 5.89
CA GLY A 67 -10.02 -2.24 6.36
C GLY A 67 -9.15 -2.82 5.24
N PHE A 68 -7.83 -2.69 5.36
CA PHE A 68 -6.87 -3.27 4.43
C PHE A 68 -6.80 -4.80 4.49
N GLN A 69 -7.91 -5.49 4.76
CA GLN A 69 -7.95 -6.94 4.84
C GLN A 69 -7.77 -7.51 3.43
N THR A 70 -6.54 -7.91 3.16
CA THR A 70 -6.18 -8.57 1.92
C THR A 70 -6.83 -9.95 1.82
N PRO A 71 -6.94 -10.54 0.61
CA PRO A 71 -7.43 -11.92 0.43
C PRO A 71 -6.66 -12.96 1.25
N TRP A 72 -5.45 -12.63 1.71
CA TRP A 72 -4.56 -13.50 2.48
C TRP A 72 -4.80 -13.45 4.00
N GLY A 73 -5.80 -12.69 4.46
CA GLY A 73 -6.22 -12.67 5.86
C GLY A 73 -5.37 -11.79 6.78
N TRP A 74 -4.51 -10.92 6.23
CA TRP A 74 -3.73 -9.93 6.98
C TRP A 74 -3.91 -8.52 6.42
N MET A 75 -3.55 -7.50 7.22
CA MET A 75 -3.65 -6.09 6.84
C MET A 75 -2.36 -5.58 6.23
N ALA A 76 -2.42 -5.05 5.01
CA ALA A 76 -1.29 -4.43 4.35
C ALA A 76 -1.16 -2.95 4.71
N GLU A 77 0.06 -2.49 4.93
CA GLU A 77 0.42 -1.08 5.11
C GLU A 77 0.34 -0.34 3.77
N ASN A 78 0.58 -1.04 2.65
CA ASN A 78 0.43 -0.48 1.32
C ASN A 78 -0.02 -1.54 0.31
N VAL A 79 -0.83 -1.15 -0.68
CA VAL A 79 -1.36 -2.04 -1.71
C VAL A 79 -1.21 -1.39 -3.07
N PHE A 80 -0.74 -2.16 -4.04
CA PHE A 80 -0.59 -1.76 -5.43
C PHE A 80 -1.33 -2.73 -6.35
N GLU A 81 -1.93 -2.21 -7.42
CA GLU A 81 -2.58 -3.02 -8.44
C GLU A 81 -2.08 -2.69 -9.85
N VAL A 82 -1.91 -3.72 -10.67
CA VAL A 82 -1.57 -3.61 -12.09
C VAL A 82 -2.74 -4.16 -12.91
N PRO A 83 -3.36 -3.38 -13.81
CA PRO A 83 -4.38 -3.91 -14.70
C PRO A 83 -3.76 -4.89 -15.70
N LEU A 84 -4.47 -5.97 -16.00
CA LEU A 84 -4.09 -6.98 -16.99
C LEU A 84 -4.95 -6.84 -18.25
N ASP A 85 -4.44 -7.34 -19.39
CA ASP A 85 -5.11 -7.22 -20.70
C ASP A 85 -6.48 -7.93 -20.77
N ASN A 86 -6.70 -8.93 -19.91
CA ASN A 86 -7.96 -9.66 -19.79
C ASN A 86 -9.01 -8.93 -18.93
N GLY A 87 -8.71 -7.72 -18.44
CA GLY A 87 -9.56 -6.94 -17.56
C GLY A 87 -9.51 -7.33 -16.07
N SER A 88 -8.75 -8.36 -15.70
CA SER A 88 -8.44 -8.66 -14.31
C SER A 88 -7.34 -7.74 -13.77
N ARG A 89 -7.04 -7.84 -12.48
CA ARG A 89 -6.03 -7.01 -11.79
C ARG A 89 -5.07 -7.90 -11.02
N CYS A 90 -3.79 -7.60 -11.14
CA CYS A 90 -2.70 -8.22 -10.41
C CYS A 90 -2.41 -7.35 -9.18
N TYR A 91 -2.68 -7.89 -7.99
CA TYR A 91 -2.56 -7.16 -6.71
C TYR A 91 -1.25 -7.50 -6.02
N GLN A 92 -0.67 -6.53 -5.31
CA GLN A 92 0.45 -6.73 -4.40
C GLN A 92 0.20 -5.97 -3.10
N GLY A 93 0.12 -6.71 -1.99
CA GLY A 93 0.13 -6.13 -0.65
C GLY A 93 1.54 -6.13 -0.08
N MET A 94 1.90 -5.07 0.64
CA MET A 94 3.20 -4.90 1.27
C MET A 94 3.05 -4.64 2.76
N ARG A 95 3.93 -5.25 3.57
CA ARG A 95 4.00 -5.05 5.03
C ARG A 95 5.40 -5.11 5.58
N ILE A 96 5.58 -4.57 6.79
CA ILE A 96 6.83 -4.75 7.54
C ILE A 96 6.75 -6.04 8.36
N GLU A 97 7.71 -6.93 8.17
CA GLU A 97 7.96 -8.09 9.03
C GLU A 97 9.12 -7.83 9.98
N TYR A 98 9.14 -8.56 11.09
CA TYR A 98 10.07 -8.35 12.20
C TYR A 98 10.86 -9.63 12.46
N ALA A 99 12.16 -9.49 12.72
CA ALA A 99 12.99 -10.59 13.18
C ALA A 99 12.44 -11.17 14.50
N THR A 100 12.65 -12.47 14.72
CA THR A 100 12.21 -13.15 15.95
C THR A 100 12.71 -12.44 17.20
N GLY A 101 11.80 -12.09 18.11
CA GLY A 101 12.11 -11.40 19.37
C GLY A 101 12.23 -9.88 19.24
N TYR A 102 12.12 -9.33 18.03
CA TYR A 102 12.07 -7.88 17.83
C TYR A 102 10.66 -7.34 18.08
N SER A 103 10.57 -6.21 18.80
CA SER A 103 9.28 -5.62 19.14
C SER A 103 8.71 -4.81 17.96
N LYS A 104 7.46 -5.09 17.59
CA LYS A 104 6.67 -4.28 16.63
C LYS A 104 6.46 -2.82 17.07
N ASP A 105 6.65 -2.55 18.36
CA ASP A 105 6.49 -1.21 18.95
C ASP A 105 7.83 -0.48 19.12
N SER A 106 8.94 -1.06 18.66
CA SER A 106 10.23 -0.38 18.64
C SER A 106 10.15 0.93 17.82
N PRO A 107 11.04 1.91 18.06
CA PRO A 107 11.11 3.11 17.23
C PRO A 107 11.24 2.79 15.73
N MET A 108 12.15 1.90 15.36
CA MET A 108 12.38 1.51 13.96
C MET A 108 11.18 0.83 13.32
N ALA A 109 10.49 -0.06 14.05
CA ALA A 109 9.31 -0.75 13.55
C ALA A 109 8.12 0.20 13.33
N ARG A 110 8.02 1.26 14.13
CA ARG A 110 7.01 2.31 13.95
C ARG A 110 7.37 3.21 12.77
N ASP A 111 8.62 3.66 12.70
CA ASP A 111 9.12 4.48 11.60
C ASP A 111 8.99 3.76 10.26
N ALA A 112 9.38 2.49 10.17
CA ALA A 112 9.30 1.72 8.93
C ALA A 112 7.86 1.57 8.41
N ARG A 113 6.89 1.35 9.30
CA ARG A 113 5.48 1.30 8.93
C ARG A 113 4.96 2.66 8.50
N GLU A 114 5.27 3.72 9.25
CA GLU A 114 4.89 5.09 8.89
C GLU A 114 5.45 5.47 7.52
N ILE A 115 6.72 5.14 7.24
CA ILE A 115 7.35 5.35 5.94
C ILE A 115 6.58 4.58 4.86
N LEU A 116 6.40 3.27 5.02
CA LEU A 116 5.72 2.42 4.04
C LEU A 116 4.29 2.88 3.74
N GLU A 117 3.55 3.31 4.76
CA GLU A 117 2.19 3.89 4.63
C GLU A 117 2.20 5.24 3.87
N SER A 118 3.31 5.98 3.94
CA SER A 118 3.45 7.30 3.31
C SER A 118 3.96 7.28 1.87
N ILE A 119 4.51 6.15 1.41
CA ILE A 119 5.04 6.01 0.05
C ILE A 119 3.89 6.05 -0.95
N ASP A 120 3.99 6.99 -1.89
CA ASP A 120 3.11 7.07 -3.07
C ASP A 120 3.54 6.01 -4.10
N VAL A 121 3.03 4.79 -3.91
CA VAL A 121 3.39 3.65 -4.76
C VAL A 121 2.92 3.85 -6.20
N GLU A 122 1.87 4.63 -6.44
CA GLU A 122 1.42 4.97 -7.80
C GLU A 122 2.44 5.85 -8.52
N ALA A 123 2.95 6.86 -7.83
CA ALA A 123 3.99 7.73 -8.37
C ALA A 123 5.29 6.95 -8.66
N LEU A 124 5.64 5.98 -7.81
CA LEU A 124 6.75 5.06 -8.08
C LEU A 124 6.46 4.18 -9.31
N ALA A 125 5.26 3.59 -9.37
CA ALA A 125 4.83 2.70 -10.46
C ALA A 125 4.75 3.38 -11.83
N ALA A 126 4.62 4.70 -11.88
CA ALA A 126 4.68 5.48 -13.11
C ALA A 126 6.10 5.54 -13.71
N ASN A 127 7.13 5.26 -12.91
CA ASN A 127 8.55 5.45 -13.26
C ASN A 127 9.39 4.16 -13.10
N THR A 128 8.81 2.99 -13.31
CA THR A 128 9.47 1.69 -13.09
C THR A 128 10.37 1.22 -14.23
N SER A 129 10.28 1.81 -15.42
CA SER A 129 10.90 1.27 -16.64
C SER A 129 12.41 1.01 -16.54
N ALA A 130 13.15 1.92 -15.91
CA ALA A 130 14.59 1.74 -15.70
C ALA A 130 14.89 0.55 -14.76
N LYS A 131 14.08 0.42 -13.71
CA LYS A 131 14.21 -0.66 -12.72
C LYS A 131 13.80 -2.01 -13.30
N GLU A 132 12.73 -2.05 -14.12
CA GLU A 132 12.33 -3.26 -14.85
C GLU A 132 13.43 -3.74 -15.80
N ALA A 133 14.08 -2.82 -16.53
CA ALA A 133 15.20 -3.16 -17.41
C ALA A 133 16.38 -3.72 -16.62
N GLU A 134 16.74 -3.09 -15.50
CA GLU A 134 17.78 -3.56 -14.59
C GLU A 134 17.47 -4.97 -14.04
N LEU A 135 16.24 -5.21 -13.60
CA LEU A 135 15.82 -6.50 -13.06
C LEU A 135 15.83 -7.59 -14.13
N ARG A 136 15.37 -7.31 -15.36
CA ARG A 136 15.43 -8.25 -16.50
C ARG A 136 16.87 -8.62 -16.85
N GLU A 137 17.80 -7.68 -16.77
CA GLU A 137 19.22 -7.94 -16.99
C GLU A 137 19.84 -8.77 -15.86
N LYS A 138 19.43 -8.56 -14.60
CA LYS A 138 19.93 -9.33 -13.46
C LYS A 138 19.36 -10.75 -13.39
N LEU A 139 18.11 -10.92 -13.81
CA LEU A 139 17.33 -12.14 -13.65
C LEU A 139 17.03 -12.82 -15.00
N VAL A 140 17.93 -12.70 -15.99
CA VAL A 140 17.78 -13.14 -17.40
C VAL A 140 17.14 -14.53 -17.59
N ALA A 141 17.32 -15.44 -16.63
CA ALA A 141 16.80 -16.81 -16.68
C ALA A 141 15.34 -16.97 -16.20
N GLN A 142 14.68 -15.93 -15.69
CA GLN A 142 13.30 -16.02 -15.19
C GLN A 142 12.29 -15.58 -16.24
N GLU A 143 11.41 -16.51 -16.65
CA GLU A 143 10.21 -16.18 -17.40
C GLU A 143 9.17 -15.58 -16.46
N MET A 144 9.03 -14.26 -16.51
CA MET A 144 8.03 -13.49 -15.77
C MET A 144 7.16 -12.71 -16.75
N SER A 145 5.88 -12.56 -16.42
CA SER A 145 4.99 -11.68 -17.18
C SER A 145 5.42 -10.21 -17.04
N ASP A 146 4.99 -9.33 -17.94
CA ASP A 146 5.26 -7.89 -17.81
C ASP A 146 4.66 -7.31 -16.51
N ALA A 147 3.51 -7.83 -16.07
CA ALA A 147 2.91 -7.43 -14.80
C ALA A 147 3.76 -7.88 -13.59
N ASP A 148 4.31 -9.10 -13.63
CA ASP A 148 5.23 -9.59 -12.61
C ASP A 148 6.50 -8.74 -12.55
N TRP A 149 7.08 -8.37 -13.71
CA TRP A 149 8.25 -7.47 -13.77
C TRP A 149 7.95 -6.11 -13.15
N LYS A 150 6.80 -5.54 -13.49
CA LYS A 150 6.38 -4.24 -12.94
C LYS A 150 6.19 -4.30 -11.43
N GLN A 151 5.55 -5.36 -10.91
CA GLN A 151 5.40 -5.53 -9.47
C GLN A 151 6.74 -5.75 -8.75
N GLU A 152 7.67 -6.48 -9.36
CA GLU A 152 9.03 -6.64 -8.82
C GLU A 152 9.75 -5.29 -8.76
N ALA A 153 9.67 -4.51 -9.84
CA ALA A 153 10.28 -3.19 -9.91
C ALA A 153 9.69 -2.22 -8.87
N VAL A 154 8.35 -2.20 -8.70
CA VAL A 154 7.70 -1.40 -7.67
C VAL A 154 8.15 -1.85 -6.28
N PHE A 155 8.19 -3.14 -6.00
CA PHE A 155 8.59 -3.68 -4.71
C PHE A 155 10.03 -3.26 -4.35
N ASP A 156 10.96 -3.39 -5.31
CA ASP A 156 12.36 -3.02 -5.08
C ASP A 156 12.52 -1.50 -4.90
N LEU A 157 11.78 -0.67 -5.65
CA LEU A 157 11.76 0.78 -5.45
C LEU A 157 11.18 1.19 -4.09
N VAL A 158 10.13 0.50 -3.62
CA VAL A 158 9.55 0.72 -2.29
C VAL A 158 10.56 0.36 -1.20
N TRP A 159 11.30 -0.74 -1.36
CA TRP A 159 12.38 -1.11 -0.44
C TRP A 159 13.50 -0.07 -0.45
N ASP A 160 13.96 0.36 -1.63
CA ASP A 160 15.00 1.38 -1.78
C ASP A 160 14.61 2.69 -1.07
N GLN A 161 13.36 3.16 -1.27
CA GLN A 161 12.83 4.36 -0.61
C GLN A 161 12.71 4.19 0.91
N LEU A 162 12.16 3.05 1.36
CA LEU A 162 12.06 2.72 2.78
C LEU A 162 13.43 2.73 3.44
N ALA A 163 14.42 2.12 2.80
CA ALA A 163 15.78 2.05 3.30
C ALA A 163 16.43 3.42 3.38
N ALA A 164 16.31 4.24 2.32
CA ALA A 164 16.84 5.59 2.29
C ALA A 164 16.26 6.44 3.43
N GLU A 165 14.95 6.40 3.65
CA GLU A 165 14.29 7.17 4.72
C GLU A 165 14.67 6.69 6.13
N LEU A 166 14.85 5.38 6.34
CA LEU A 166 15.34 4.87 7.62
C LEU A 166 16.76 5.36 7.91
N VAL A 167 17.63 5.41 6.90
CA VAL A 167 18.98 5.98 7.06
C VAL A 167 18.91 7.48 7.38
N GLU A 168 18.03 8.23 6.71
CA GLU A 168 17.81 9.65 7.03
C GLU A 168 17.29 9.87 8.46
N ARG A 169 16.54 8.92 9.03
CA ARG A 169 16.11 8.92 10.43
C ARG A 169 17.21 8.47 11.42
N GLY A 170 18.39 8.09 10.92
CA GLY A 170 19.57 7.76 11.74
C GLY A 170 19.74 6.27 12.05
N TYR A 171 19.01 5.38 11.37
CA TYR A 171 19.25 3.94 11.49
C TYR A 171 20.47 3.51 10.66
N SER A 172 21.40 2.76 11.27
CA SER A 172 22.64 2.31 10.60
C SER A 172 22.38 1.19 9.61
N THR A 173 23.01 1.23 8.43
CA THR A 173 23.02 0.13 7.45
C THR A 173 24.03 -0.98 7.76
N ASP A 174 24.93 -0.75 8.72
CA ASP A 174 26.03 -1.67 9.01
C ASP A 174 25.56 -2.94 9.74
N ASP A 175 24.44 -2.82 10.47
CA ASP A 175 23.77 -3.93 11.12
C ASP A 175 22.61 -4.42 10.26
N ALA A 176 22.46 -5.73 10.15
CA ALA A 176 21.27 -6.32 9.52
C ALA A 176 20.03 -5.81 10.25
N TRP A 177 19.19 -5.04 9.54
CA TRP A 177 17.99 -4.50 10.14
C TRP A 177 17.08 -5.62 10.65
N PRO A 178 16.53 -5.51 11.86
CA PRO A 178 15.61 -6.51 12.41
C PRO A 178 14.21 -6.41 11.81
N ILE A 179 14.10 -5.81 10.63
CA ILE A 179 12.87 -5.63 9.86
C ILE A 179 13.12 -6.02 8.41
N SER A 180 12.06 -6.44 7.72
CA SER A 180 12.07 -6.72 6.29
C SER A 180 10.76 -6.28 5.65
N LEU A 181 10.80 -5.95 4.37
CA LEU A 181 9.58 -5.75 3.59
C LEU A 181 9.09 -7.10 3.08
N HIS A 182 7.84 -7.42 3.37
CA HIS A 182 7.16 -8.59 2.87
C HIS A 182 6.16 -8.17 1.81
N GLY A 183 6.20 -8.81 0.65
CA GLY A 183 5.25 -8.62 -0.44
C GLY A 183 4.52 -9.91 -0.76
N GLN A 184 3.20 -9.85 -0.91
CA GLN A 184 2.40 -10.97 -1.41
C GLN A 184 1.58 -10.53 -2.62
N ARG A 185 1.54 -11.39 -3.65
CA ARG A 185 0.88 -11.14 -4.93
C ARG A 185 -0.33 -12.05 -5.10
N ASP A 186 -1.36 -11.56 -5.79
CA ASP A 186 -2.53 -12.36 -6.18
C ASP A 186 -2.98 -12.00 -7.60
N GLN A 187 -3.49 -12.99 -8.33
CA GLN A 187 -4.05 -12.86 -9.69
C GLN A 187 -3.07 -12.36 -10.77
N CYS A 188 -1.76 -12.53 -10.60
CA CYS A 188 -0.75 -12.04 -11.55
C CYS A 188 -0.42 -12.98 -12.72
N ARG A 189 -0.81 -14.26 -12.63
CA ARG A 189 -0.57 -15.26 -13.68
C ARG A 189 -1.91 -15.75 -14.22
N GLN A 190 -2.20 -15.44 -15.48
CA GLN A 190 -3.26 -16.07 -16.28
C GLN A 190 -2.72 -16.35 -17.68
#